data_AF-A0A937Q2V1-F1
#
_entry.id   AF-A0A937Q2V1-F1
#
_cell.length_a   1.000
_cell.length_b   1.000
_cell.length_c   1.000
_cell.angle_alpha   90.00
_cell.angle_beta   90.00
_cell.angle_gamma   90.00
#
_symmetry.space_group_name_H-M   'P 1'
#
loop_
_entity.id
_entity.type
_entity.pdbx_description
1 polymer ?
#
loop_
_entity_poly.entity_id
_entity_poly.type
_entity_poly.pdbx_seq_one_letter_code
_entity_poly.pdbx_strand_id
1 'polypeptide(L)' 'MQILAQCPQCGNSWRLNADAADRRIRCRKCRKLFKVPSLEDVPKATEAINQAKGSLYVDEKGKTYG' A
#
# COMPACT_ATOMS: atom_id res chain seq x y z
N MET A 1 -7.67 -0.60 -17.51
CA MET A 1 -6.88 -1.10 -16.37
C MET A 1 -7.68 -0.99 -15.08
N GLN A 2 -7.55 -1.97 -14.20
CA GLN A 2 -8.18 -1.97 -12.87
C GLN A 2 -7.11 -2.03 -11.79
N ILE A 3 -7.29 -1.25 -10.73
CA ILE A 3 -6.39 -1.17 -9.57
C ILE A 3 -7.09 -1.85 -8.40
N LEU A 4 -6.43 -2.81 -7.74
CA LEU A 4 -6.93 -3.34 -6.48
C LEU A 4 -6.52 -2.39 -5.36
N ALA A 5 -7.48 -1.72 -4.74
CA ALA A 5 -7.22 -0.82 -3.62
C ALA A 5 -7.73 -1.42 -2.32
N GLN A 6 -6.92 -1.30 -1.27
CA GLN A 6 -7.29 -1.66 0.09
C GLN A 6 -7.41 -0.40 0.94
N CYS A 7 -8.50 -0.29 1.70
CA CYS A 7 -8.70 0.83 2.61
C CYS A 7 -7.75 0.72 3.82
N PRO A 8 -6.90 1.74 4.09
CA PRO A 8 -5.95 1.70 5.21
C PRO A 8 -6.62 1.77 6.58
N GLN A 9 -7.92 2.05 6.64
CA GLN A 9 -8.66 2.25 7.89
C GLN A 9 -9.49 1.04 8.32
N CYS A 10 -9.96 0.24 7.38
CA CYS A 10 -10.84 -0.90 7.69
C CYS A 10 -10.46 -2.19 6.96
N GLY A 11 -9.38 -2.18 6.17
CA GLY A 11 -8.88 -3.34 5.44
C GLY A 11 -9.76 -3.79 4.27
N ASN A 12 -10.88 -3.12 3.99
CA ASN A 12 -11.76 -3.49 2.87
C ASN A 12 -11.04 -3.30 1.54
N SER A 13 -11.08 -4.31 0.67
CA SER A 13 -10.42 -4.30 -0.64
C SER A 13 -11.43 -4.33 -1.76
N TRP A 14 -11.25 -3.51 -2.79
CA TRP A 14 -12.10 -3.53 -3.99
C TRP A 14 -11.35 -3.04 -5.22
N ARG A 15 -11.89 -3.36 -6.40
CA ARG A 15 -11.33 -2.93 -7.68
C ARG A 15 -11.81 -1.52 -8.01
N LEU A 16 -10.87 -0.69 -8.42
CA LEU A 16 -11.07 0.67 -8.91
C LEU A 16 -10.69 0.74 -10.39
N ASN A 17 -11.31 1.66 -11.11
CA ASN A 17 -10.86 2.01 -12.45
C ASN A 17 -9.56 2.82 -12.36
N ALA A 18 -8.73 2.76 -13.41
CA ALA A 18 -7.49 3.53 -13.49
C ALA A 18 -7.70 5.04 -13.34
N ASP A 19 -8.86 5.57 -13.74
CA ASP A 19 -9.27 6.97 -13.57
C ASP A 19 -9.43 7.40 -12.09
N ALA A 20 -9.42 6.45 -11.16
CA ALA A 20 -9.38 6.73 -9.73
C ALA A 20 -7.94 6.93 -9.19
N ALA A 21 -6.90 6.72 -10.01
CA ALA A 21 -5.52 6.98 -9.63
C ALA A 21 -5.31 8.48 -9.33
N ASP A 22 -4.45 8.78 -8.36
CA ASP A 22 -4.19 10.13 -7.81
C ASP A 22 -5.41 10.86 -7.21
N ARG A 23 -6.59 10.24 -7.20
CA ARG A 23 -7.82 10.83 -6.63
C ARG A 23 -8.04 10.45 -5.17
N ARG A 24 -8.80 11.29 -4.47
CA ARG A 24 -9.34 10.98 -3.14
C ARG A 24 -10.68 10.27 -3.29
N ILE A 25 -10.77 9.06 -2.76
CA ILE A 25 -11.99 8.25 -2.82
C ILE A 25 -12.51 7.94 -1.42
N ARG A 26 -13.82 7.72 -1.34
CA ARG A 26 -14.49 7.33 -0.11
C ARG A 26 -14.56 5.80 -0.02
N CYS A 27 -14.17 5.22 1.10
CA CYS A 27 -14.33 3.79 1.34
C CYS A 27 -15.82 3.39 1.36
N ARG A 28 -16.16 2.29 0.68
CA ARG A 28 -17.53 1.75 0.66
C ARG A 28 -18.01 1.20 2.01
N LYS A 29 -17.09 0.83 2.91
CA LYS A 29 -17.38 0.26 4.23
C LYS A 29 -17.34 1.31 5.34
N CYS A 30 -16.18 1.90 5.60
CA CYS A 30 -16.00 2.85 6.72
C CYS A 30 -16.28 4.31 6.36
N ARG A 31 -16.53 4.62 5.08
CA ARG A 31 -16.78 5.98 4.56
C ARG A 31 -15.67 7.00 4.80
N LYS A 32 -14.50 6.58 5.29
CA LYS A 32 -13.32 7.45 5.39
C LYS A 32 -12.74 7.73 3.99
N LEU A 33 -12.25 8.95 3.81
CA LEU A 33 -11.55 9.37 2.62
C LEU A 33 -10.08 8.94 2.69
N PHE A 34 -9.55 8.44 1.57
CA PHE A 34 -8.12 8.18 1.42
C PHE A 34 -7.69 8.53 0.00
N LYS A 35 -6.41 8.87 -0.16
CA LYS A 35 -5.82 9.16 -1.47
C LYS A 35 -5.39 7.85 -2.11
N VAL A 36 -5.77 7.63 -3.36
CA VAL A 36 -5.21 6.56 -4.20
C VAL A 36 -3.91 7.09 -4.79
N PRO A 37 -2.78 6.37 -4.68
CA PRO A 37 -1.53 6.79 -5.30
C PRO A 37 -1.67 6.88 -6.83
N SER A 38 -0.81 7.67 -7.47
CA SER A 38 -0.74 7.69 -8.93
C SER A 38 -0.22 6.34 -9.45
N LEU A 39 -0.60 5.97 -10.67
CA LEU A 39 -0.11 4.72 -11.27
C LEU A 39 1.40 4.70 -11.49
N GLU A 40 2.02 5.88 -11.61
CA GLU A 40 3.46 6.05 -11.77
C GLU A 40 4.24 5.85 -10.47
N ASP A 41 3.59 6.07 -9.32
CA ASP A 41 4.20 5.89 -8.00
C ASP A 41 4.16 4.44 -7.49
N VAL A 42 3.20 3.65 -7.96
CA VAL A 42 3.07 2.22 -7.60
C VAL A 42 4.33 1.40 -7.91
N PRO A 43 4.94 1.47 -9.11
CA PRO A 43 6.17 0.74 -9.40
C PRO A 43 7.33 1.22 -8.53
N LYS A 44 7.51 2.53 -8.34
CA LYS A 44 8.56 3.09 -7.46
C LYS A 44 8.47 2.57 -6.03
N ALA A 45 7.25 2.49 -5.49
CA ALA A 45 7.01 1.93 -4.16
C ALA A 45 7.37 0.43 -4.10
N THR A 46 7.10 -0.31 -5.18
CA THR A 46 7.42 -1.74 -5.26
C THR A 46 8.94 -1.95 -5.35
N GLU A 47 9.65 -1.12 -6.12
CA GLU A 47 11.11 -1.12 -6.19
C GLU A 47 11.74 -0.82 -4.83
N ALA A 48 11.25 0.19 -4.10
CA ALA A 48 11.72 0.52 -2.76
C ALA A 48 11.51 -0.64 -1.76
N ILE A 49 10.35 -1.31 -1.80
CA ILE A 49 10.09 -2.49 -0.95
C ILE A 49 11.04 -3.62 -1.29
N ASN A 50 11.32 -3.87 -2.57
CA ASN A 50 12.23 -4.92 -2.98
C ASN A 50 13.68 -4.61 -2.58
N GLN A 51 14.11 -3.34 -2.67
CA GLN A 51 15.42 -2.89 -2.17
C GLN A 51 15.52 -3.02 -0.65
N ALA A 52 14.43 -2.78 0.08
CA ALA A 52 14.40 -2.86 1.54
C ALA A 52 14.36 -4.31 2.09
N LYS A 53 14.26 -5.34 1.24
CA LYS A 53 14.38 -6.75 1.66
C LYS A 53 15.85 -7.10 1.98
N GLY A 54 16.39 -6.49 3.02
CA GLY A 54 17.63 -6.92 3.66
C GLY A 54 17.35 -8.10 4.60
N SER A 55 18.35 -8.97 4.78
CA SER A 55 18.32 -10.00 5.82
C SER A 55 18.47 -9.33 7.19
N LEU A 56 17.37 -9.25 7.93
CA LEU A 56 17.38 -8.87 9.34
C LEU A 56 17.59 -10.13 10.19
N TYR A 57 18.67 -10.14 10.97
CA TYR A 57 18.92 -11.18 11.97
C TYR A 57 18.29 -10.76 13.30
N VAL A 58 17.73 -11.71 14.04
CA VAL A 58 17.08 -11.45 15.35
C VAL A 58 17.72 -12.35 16.39
N ASP A 59 18.16 -11.80 17.52
CA ASP A 59 18.68 -12.58 18.65
C ASP A 59 17.58 -13.08 19.59
N GLU A 60 17.95 -13.88 20.58
CA GLU A 60 17.06 -14.46 21.60
C GLU A 60 16.39 -13.41 22.50
N LYS A 61 16.90 -12.18 22.52
CA LYS A 61 16.35 -11.04 23.27
C LYS A 61 15.46 -10.15 22.40
N GLY A 62 15.22 -10.54 21.14
CA GLY A 62 14.41 -9.78 20.17
C GLY A 62 15.14 -8.58 19.59
N LYS A 63 16.46 -8.47 19.75
CA LYS A 63 17.26 -7.40 19.16
C LYS A 63 17.49 -7.70 17.68
N THR A 64 17.19 -6.71 16.83
CA THR A 64 17.36 -6.81 15.38
C THR A 64 18.74 -6.30 14.96
N TYR A 65 19.34 -7.00 14.01
CA TYR A 65 20.63 -6.69 13.38
C TYR A 65 20.44 -6.71 11.88
N GLY A 66 21.10 -5.80 11.16
CA GLY A 66 21.04 -5.66 9.72
C GLY A 66 22.41 -5.39 9.14
#